data_AF-A0A174ZXT5-F1
#
_entry.id   AF-A0A174ZXT5-F1
#
_cell.length_a   1.000
_cell.length_b   1.000
_cell.length_c   1.000
_cell.angle_alpha   90.00
_cell.angle_beta   90.00
_cell.angle_gamma   90.00
#
_symmetry.space_group_name_H-M   'P 1'
#
loop_
_entity.id
_entity.type
_entity.pdbx_description
1 polymer ?
#
loop_
_entity_poly.entity_id
_entity_poly.type
_entity_poly.pdbx_seq_one_letter_code
_entity_poly.pdbx_strand_id
1 'polypeptide(L)'
;MKLPNSYGSVIKLGGKRRKPYAVRISKLVEDDTGKVRRKYTYLAYFSKPEMAYTYLAEYNSGAVVPEHMKYSDSPTFAKMYEKWKKYRKSLKNQISDSTWRNYEIAFNHFIELHDRKFISIRTNDLQQCLNAYNHKSQTTISSMRAVLKAMYQYAKLNEYIDRDLTEGLVYEWTNSTEQIHDRYSDEEIKTLWSKLYQINNVDIILIMIYTGLRPTELLEIQTENVHLDEKYMVGGMKTEAGKDRIIPLNDQIIPLVKNRYDANKKYLINNKFGNHYTYGTYMDGNFNTCMGKFKMKHLPHDGRHTFASLMDSAGANDVCIKLIMGHSMKNDTTKGTYTHKTLEELLTEVNKI
;
A
#
# COMPACT_ATOMS: atom_id res chain seq x y z
N MET A 1 -1.19 34.55 44.06
CA MET A 1 -1.14 33.07 44.02
C MET A 1 -0.03 32.64 43.07
N LYS A 2 0.86 31.73 43.48
CA LYS A 2 1.94 31.21 42.62
C LYS A 2 1.38 30.02 41.84
N LEU A 3 1.40 30.09 40.50
CA LEU A 3 0.91 29.00 39.64
C LEU A 3 1.85 27.79 39.70
N PRO A 4 1.38 26.57 39.40
CA PRO A 4 2.21 25.37 39.36
C PRO A 4 3.43 25.52 38.43
N ASN A 5 4.47 24.74 38.68
CA ASN A 5 5.64 24.71 37.81
C ASN A 5 5.22 24.29 36.39
N SER A 6 5.81 24.93 35.38
CA SER A 6 5.51 24.71 33.95
C SER A 6 4.10 25.11 33.47
N TYR A 7 3.26 25.71 34.32
CA TYR A 7 1.91 26.16 33.96
C TYR A 7 1.90 27.41 33.05
N GLY A 8 3.02 28.14 32.97
CA GLY A 8 3.12 29.42 32.24
C GLY A 8 2.80 30.63 33.12
N SER A 9 2.75 31.83 32.51
CA SER A 9 2.56 33.09 33.22
C SER A 9 1.86 34.14 32.37
N VAL A 10 1.01 34.95 33.01
CA VAL A 10 0.43 36.17 32.43
C VAL A 10 1.29 37.35 32.87
N ILE A 11 1.72 38.20 31.93
CA ILE A 11 2.48 39.41 32.23
C ILE A 11 1.85 40.65 31.61
N LYS A 12 1.98 41.81 32.26
CA LYS A 12 1.61 43.10 31.69
C LYS A 12 2.84 43.72 31.01
N LEU A 13 2.73 43.99 29.72
CA LEU A 13 3.78 44.61 28.92
C LEU A 13 3.74 46.14 29.06
N GLY A 14 4.89 46.78 29.33
CA GLY A 14 4.96 48.23 29.59
C GLY A 14 4.83 49.10 28.33
N GLY A 15 4.08 50.21 28.41
CA GLY A 15 3.80 51.13 27.28
C GLY A 15 2.31 51.23 26.95
N LYS A 16 1.92 52.15 26.04
CA LYS A 16 0.52 52.35 25.60
C LYS A 16 0.12 51.33 24.53
N ARG A 17 -0.15 50.07 24.93
CA ARG A 17 -0.61 49.00 24.02
C ARG A 17 -2.11 48.76 24.14
N ARG A 18 -2.78 48.48 23.01
CA ARG A 18 -4.21 48.12 22.94
C ARG A 18 -4.53 46.79 23.65
N LYS A 19 -3.58 45.85 23.67
CA LYS A 19 -3.66 44.55 24.35
C LYS A 19 -2.42 44.35 25.25
N PRO A 20 -2.38 44.92 26.46
CA PRO A 20 -1.16 44.97 27.27
C PRO A 20 -0.87 43.67 28.05
N TYR A 21 -1.79 42.71 28.12
CA TYR A 21 -1.59 41.47 28.88
C TYR A 21 -1.16 40.35 27.93
N ALA A 22 -0.06 39.67 28.22
CA ALA A 22 0.48 38.60 27.37
C ALA A 22 0.63 37.29 28.14
N VAL A 23 0.19 36.19 27.52
CA VAL A 23 0.39 34.84 28.04
C VAL A 23 1.71 34.31 27.52
N ARG A 24 2.59 33.83 28.40
CA ARG A 24 3.87 33.22 28.01
C ARG A 24 4.12 31.88 28.69
N ILE A 25 4.75 30.97 27.97
CA ILE A 25 5.28 29.70 28.49
C ILE A 25 6.80 29.70 28.39
N SER A 26 7.45 28.95 29.28
CA SER A 26 8.89 28.74 29.24
C SER A 26 9.21 27.39 28.61
N LYS A 27 10.13 27.37 27.65
CA LYS A 27 10.74 26.16 27.12
C LYS A 27 12.23 26.17 27.49
N LEU A 28 12.76 25.01 27.84
CA LEU A 28 14.21 24.82 27.94
C LEU A 28 14.74 24.61 26.52
N VAL A 29 15.73 25.41 26.14
CA VAL A 29 16.39 25.35 24.84
C VAL A 29 17.87 25.21 25.11
N GLU A 30 18.48 24.19 24.54
CA GLU A 30 19.93 23.99 24.58
C GLU A 30 20.57 24.81 23.46
N ASP A 31 21.60 25.59 23.80
CA ASP A 31 22.38 26.33 22.81
C ASP A 31 23.48 25.45 22.19
N ASP A 32 24.09 25.91 21.10
CA ASP A 32 25.14 25.18 20.36
C ASP A 32 26.41 24.90 21.20
N THR A 33 26.45 25.37 22.46
CA THR A 33 27.53 25.13 23.43
C THR A 33 27.12 24.15 24.55
N GLY A 34 25.95 23.52 24.45
CA GLY A 34 25.43 22.57 25.44
C GLY A 34 24.87 23.22 26.70
N LYS A 35 24.68 24.55 26.74
CA LYS A 35 24.08 25.24 27.88
C LYS A 35 22.56 25.32 27.72
N VAL A 36 21.85 24.74 28.68
CA VAL A 36 20.39 24.81 28.75
C VAL A 36 19.94 26.18 29.24
N ARG A 37 19.25 26.95 28.40
CA ARG A 37 18.66 28.26 28.75
C ARG A 37 17.14 28.21 28.70
N ARG A 38 16.50 28.98 29.59
CA ARG A 38 15.05 29.13 29.61
C ARG A 38 14.62 30.23 28.63
N LYS A 39 13.97 29.84 27.52
CA LYS A 39 13.41 30.76 26.53
C LYS A 39 11.90 30.93 26.76
N TYR A 40 11.42 32.16 26.77
CA TYR A 40 9.99 32.44 26.86
C TYR A 40 9.37 32.55 25.47
N THR A 41 8.23 31.86 25.27
CA THR A 41 7.40 31.97 24.06
C THR A 41 6.08 32.62 24.45
N TYR A 42 5.69 33.68 23.73
CA TYR A 42 4.41 34.36 23.93
C TYR A 42 3.34 33.67 23.08
N LEU A 43 2.22 33.30 23.71
CA LEU A 43 1.13 32.55 23.07
C LEU A 43 0.06 33.48 22.51
N ALA A 44 -0.39 34.46 23.30
CA ALA A 44 -1.46 35.37 22.92
C ALA A 44 -1.43 36.68 23.74
N TYR A 45 -2.11 37.71 23.24
CA TYR A 45 -2.20 39.04 23.85
C TYR A 45 -3.67 39.45 24.07
N PHE A 46 -3.97 40.09 25.20
CA PHE A 46 -5.31 40.45 25.65
C PHE A 46 -5.40 41.88 26.17
N SER A 47 -6.59 42.47 26.06
CA SER A 47 -6.91 43.79 26.60
C SER A 47 -7.12 43.80 28.11
N LYS A 48 -7.60 42.68 28.66
CA LYS A 48 -7.95 42.51 30.07
C LYS A 48 -7.19 41.31 30.69
N PRO A 49 -6.76 41.38 31.97
CA PRO A 49 -6.00 40.31 32.61
C PRO A 49 -6.83 39.04 32.80
N GLU A 50 -8.13 39.14 33.05
CA GLU A 50 -9.02 38.00 33.29
C GLU A 50 -9.04 37.08 32.06
N MET A 51 -9.15 37.66 30.85
CA MET A 51 -9.10 36.94 29.58
C MET A 51 -7.80 36.16 29.39
N ALA A 52 -6.66 36.73 29.81
CA ALA A 52 -5.36 36.09 29.71
C ALA A 52 -5.20 34.92 30.70
N TYR A 53 -5.76 35.05 31.91
CA TYR A 53 -5.77 33.96 32.89
C TYR A 53 -6.73 32.84 32.50
N THR A 54 -7.92 33.17 31.96
CA THR A 54 -8.83 32.18 31.37
C THR A 54 -8.13 31.42 30.25
N TYR A 55 -7.43 32.13 29.35
CA TYR A 55 -6.65 31.50 28.29
C TYR A 55 -5.58 30.55 28.80
N LEU A 56 -4.84 30.96 29.83
CA LEU A 56 -3.80 30.12 30.42
C LEU A 56 -4.39 28.89 31.12
N ALA A 57 -5.53 29.04 31.78
CA ALA A 57 -6.21 27.93 32.44
C ALA A 57 -6.77 26.92 31.43
N GLU A 58 -7.38 27.42 30.36
CA GLU A 58 -7.89 26.61 29.24
C GLU A 58 -6.74 25.86 28.56
N TYR A 59 -5.67 26.56 28.17
CA TYR A 59 -4.48 25.95 27.56
C TYR A 59 -3.90 24.78 28.38
N ASN A 60 -3.87 24.89 29.70
CA ASN A 60 -3.34 23.83 30.58
C ASN A 60 -4.37 22.75 30.95
N SER A 61 -5.67 23.04 30.95
CA SER A 61 -6.73 22.04 31.14
C SER A 61 -7.04 21.24 29.88
N GLY A 62 -6.45 21.64 28.74
CA GLY A 62 -6.78 21.08 27.43
C GLY A 62 -8.08 21.61 26.84
N ALA A 63 -8.70 22.61 27.48
CA ALA A 63 -9.80 23.38 26.91
C ALA A 63 -9.24 24.51 26.01
N VAL A 64 -9.93 24.86 24.93
CA VAL A 64 -9.37 25.73 23.88
C VAL A 64 -9.73 27.19 24.09
N VAL A 65 -8.78 28.07 23.77
CA VAL A 65 -9.09 29.44 23.33
C VAL A 65 -8.71 29.60 21.86
N PRO A 66 -9.67 29.86 20.97
CA PRO A 66 -9.42 30.06 19.56
C PRO A 66 -9.14 31.52 19.22
N GLU A 67 -8.08 31.76 18.46
CA GLU A 67 -8.23 32.43 17.17
C GLU A 67 -8.00 31.28 16.16
N HIS A 68 -8.94 30.61 15.47
CA HIS A 68 -10.39 30.63 15.31
C HIS A 68 -10.91 29.21 14.94
N MET A 69 -10.57 28.16 15.68
CA MET A 69 -11.37 26.92 15.71
C MET A 69 -11.72 26.53 17.15
N LYS A 70 -13.01 26.51 17.48
CA LYS A 70 -13.47 25.95 18.75
C LYS A 70 -13.09 24.48 18.79
N TYR A 71 -12.56 23.98 19.90
CA TYR A 71 -12.31 22.54 20.12
C TYR A 71 -13.54 21.67 19.79
N SER A 72 -14.74 22.23 19.99
CA SER A 72 -16.01 21.61 19.62
C SER A 72 -16.06 21.25 18.13
N ASP A 73 -15.48 22.10 17.28
CA ASP A 73 -15.59 22.04 15.82
C ASP A 73 -14.44 21.25 15.19
N SER A 74 -13.34 21.04 15.95
CA SER A 74 -12.29 20.13 15.51
C SER A 74 -12.88 18.74 15.28
N PRO A 75 -12.65 18.12 14.11
CA PRO A 75 -13.07 16.74 13.89
C PRO A 75 -12.35 15.81 14.89
N THR A 76 -12.98 14.68 15.18
CA THR A 76 -12.30 13.54 15.82
C THR A 76 -11.30 12.93 14.84
N PHE A 77 -10.44 12.03 15.30
CA PHE A 77 -9.52 11.31 14.44
C PHE A 77 -10.25 10.57 13.32
N ALA A 78 -11.36 9.90 13.64
CA ALA A 78 -12.20 9.24 12.64
C ALA A 78 -12.86 10.22 11.67
N LYS A 79 -13.39 11.34 12.16
CA LYS A 79 -13.96 12.37 11.26
C LYS A 79 -12.89 13.01 10.37
N MET A 80 -11.64 13.12 10.84
CA MET A 80 -10.53 13.60 10.03
C MET A 80 -10.19 12.62 8.91
N TYR A 81 -10.17 11.32 9.21
CA TYR A 81 -9.99 10.27 8.21
C TYR A 81 -11.08 10.31 7.14
N GLU A 82 -12.35 10.45 7.51
CA GLU A 82 -13.46 10.54 6.56
C GLU A 82 -13.37 11.82 5.68
N LYS A 83 -12.98 12.96 6.26
CA LYS A 83 -12.72 14.19 5.50
C LYS A 83 -11.60 13.99 4.49
N TRP A 84 -10.47 13.43 4.92
CA TRP A 84 -9.35 13.11 4.04
C TRP A 84 -9.73 12.11 2.95
N LYS A 85 -10.48 11.05 3.30
CA LYS A 85 -10.98 10.03 2.38
C LYS A 85 -11.84 10.65 1.29
N LYS A 86 -12.79 11.51 1.65
CA LYS A 86 -13.64 12.25 0.69
C LYS A 86 -12.82 13.14 -0.24
N TYR A 87 -11.87 13.90 0.31
CA TYR A 87 -10.95 14.73 -0.49
C TYR A 87 -10.10 13.89 -1.44
N ARG A 88 -9.49 12.81 -0.95
CA ARG A 88 -8.64 11.94 -1.76
C ARG A 88 -9.42 11.28 -2.90
N LYS A 89 -10.71 10.95 -2.67
CA LYS A 89 -11.65 10.45 -3.68
C LYS A 89 -12.17 11.52 -4.63
N SER A 90 -12.01 12.81 -4.37
CA SER A 90 -12.39 13.86 -5.34
C SER A 90 -11.27 14.19 -6.33
N LEU A 91 -10.05 13.70 -6.10
CA LEU A 91 -8.90 13.95 -6.99
C LEU A 91 -8.96 13.04 -8.23
N LYS A 92 -8.53 13.56 -9.39
CA LYS A 92 -8.50 12.79 -10.65
C LYS A 92 -7.71 11.47 -10.54
N ASN A 93 -6.60 11.49 -9.81
CA ASN A 93 -5.74 10.31 -9.64
C ASN A 93 -6.26 9.43 -8.49
N GLN A 94 -7.23 8.57 -8.76
CA GLN A 94 -7.82 7.68 -7.75
C GLN A 94 -6.86 6.56 -7.32
N ILE A 95 -6.88 6.21 -6.04
CA ILE A 95 -6.20 4.99 -5.57
C ILE A 95 -7.10 3.77 -5.79
N SER A 96 -6.51 2.60 -6.01
CA SER A 96 -7.27 1.37 -6.24
C SER A 96 -8.03 0.92 -5.00
N ASP A 97 -9.11 0.15 -5.20
CA ASP A 97 -9.93 -0.40 -4.10
C ASP A 97 -9.12 -1.27 -3.14
N SER A 98 -8.15 -2.02 -3.65
CA SER A 98 -7.21 -2.78 -2.83
C SER A 98 -6.37 -1.90 -1.90
N THR A 99 -5.92 -0.73 -2.37
CA THR A 99 -5.19 0.23 -1.56
C THR A 99 -6.11 0.87 -0.52
N TRP A 100 -7.35 1.21 -0.90
CA TRP A 100 -8.35 1.68 0.06
C TRP A 100 -8.60 0.68 1.18
N ARG A 101 -8.77 -0.60 0.85
CA ARG A 101 -8.93 -1.67 1.85
C ARG A 101 -7.73 -1.75 2.80
N ASN A 102 -6.51 -1.65 2.29
CA ASN A 102 -5.31 -1.63 3.13
C ASN A 102 -5.26 -0.40 4.05
N TYR A 103 -5.71 0.76 3.55
CA TYR A 103 -5.81 1.99 4.35
C TYR A 103 -6.88 1.88 5.43
N GLU A 104 -8.01 1.24 5.17
CA GLU A 104 -9.05 0.99 6.18
C GLU A 104 -8.55 0.07 7.29
N ILE A 105 -7.84 -1.01 6.94
CA ILE A 105 -7.19 -1.90 7.92
C ILE A 105 -6.17 -1.11 8.76
N ALA A 106 -5.31 -0.33 8.11
CA ALA A 106 -4.30 0.48 8.78
C ALA A 106 -4.91 1.56 9.68
N PHE A 107 -6.03 2.17 9.26
CA PHE A 107 -6.78 3.14 10.07
C PHE A 107 -7.39 2.50 11.32
N ASN A 108 -7.87 1.26 11.22
CA ASN A 108 -8.40 0.51 12.36
C ASN A 108 -7.35 0.18 13.42
N HIS A 109 -6.05 0.20 13.10
CA HIS A 109 -4.97 0.09 14.09
C HIS A 109 -4.85 1.31 15.00
N PHE A 110 -5.61 2.39 14.74
CA PHE A 110 -5.68 3.58 15.58
C PHE A 110 -7.02 3.69 16.32
N ILE A 111 -7.74 2.58 16.53
CA ILE A 111 -9.09 2.56 17.12
C ILE A 111 -9.21 3.36 18.43
N GLU A 112 -8.21 3.26 19.30
CA GLU A 112 -8.14 4.00 20.59
C GLU A 112 -8.13 5.52 20.42
N LEU A 113 -7.80 6.01 19.22
CA LEU A 113 -7.75 7.43 18.89
C LEU A 113 -9.00 7.92 18.15
N HIS A 114 -9.86 7.02 17.64
CA HIS A 114 -10.95 7.37 16.70
C HIS A 114 -11.88 8.46 17.24
N ASP A 115 -12.25 8.36 18.51
CA ASP A 115 -13.17 9.30 19.17
C ASP A 115 -12.47 10.54 19.75
N ARG A 116 -11.14 10.51 19.85
CA ARG A 116 -10.37 11.64 20.35
C ARG A 116 -10.37 12.77 19.33
N LYS A 117 -10.42 14.01 19.81
CA LYS A 117 -10.29 15.20 18.97
C LYS A 117 -8.92 15.22 18.32
N PHE A 118 -8.87 15.46 17.01
CA PHE A 118 -7.62 15.39 16.25
C PHE A 118 -6.53 16.33 16.82
N ILE A 119 -6.94 17.54 17.24
CA ILE A 119 -6.05 18.55 17.84
C ILE A 119 -5.49 18.17 19.22
N SER A 120 -6.13 17.24 19.95
CA SER A 120 -5.65 16.83 21.29
C SER A 120 -4.70 15.63 21.26
N ILE A 121 -4.50 15.02 20.10
CA ILE A 121 -3.58 13.90 19.92
C ILE A 121 -2.14 14.42 20.03
N ARG A 122 -1.32 13.68 20.77
CA ARG A 122 0.11 13.95 20.97
C ARG A 122 0.93 12.88 20.25
N THR A 123 2.21 13.19 19.99
CA THR A 123 3.14 12.24 19.36
C THR A 123 3.23 10.91 20.12
N ASN A 124 3.19 10.94 21.46
CA ASN A 124 3.21 9.73 22.27
C ASN A 124 1.98 8.83 22.05
N ASP A 125 0.79 9.41 21.85
CA ASP A 125 -0.43 8.64 21.56
C ASP A 125 -0.28 7.86 20.25
N LEU A 126 0.25 8.52 19.21
CA LEU A 126 0.50 7.90 17.91
C LEU A 126 1.59 6.82 18.00
N GLN A 127 2.66 7.09 18.75
CA GLN A 127 3.77 6.15 18.91
C GLN A 127 3.33 4.90 19.68
N GLN A 128 2.45 5.04 20.68
CA GLN A 128 1.88 3.89 21.39
C GLN A 128 1.08 2.98 20.44
N CYS A 129 0.26 3.55 19.56
CA CYS A 129 -0.42 2.76 18.52
C CYS A 129 0.58 2.05 17.61
N LEU A 130 1.63 2.73 17.13
CA LEU A 130 2.65 2.10 16.27
C LEU A 130 3.40 0.96 16.99
N ASN A 131 3.80 1.19 18.25
CA ASN A 131 4.50 0.19 19.06
C ASN A 131 3.64 -1.04 19.32
N ALA A 132 2.32 -0.88 19.52
CA ALA A 132 1.40 -2.02 19.69
C ALA A 132 1.38 -2.96 18.46
N TYR A 133 1.73 -2.45 17.28
CA TYR A 133 1.73 -3.21 16.02
C TYR A 133 3.13 -3.46 15.45
N ASN A 134 4.22 -3.09 16.13
CA ASN A 134 5.58 -3.27 15.61
C ASN A 134 5.96 -4.74 15.33
N HIS A 135 5.24 -5.69 15.93
CA HIS A 135 5.35 -7.13 15.65
C HIS A 135 4.82 -7.53 14.26
N LYS A 136 4.14 -6.62 13.54
CA LYS A 136 3.64 -6.84 12.17
C LYS A 136 4.73 -6.58 11.14
N SER A 137 4.44 -6.98 9.90
CA SER A 137 5.34 -6.82 8.76
C SER A 137 5.54 -5.36 8.35
N GLN A 138 6.63 -5.11 7.63
CA GLN A 138 6.95 -3.80 7.05
C GLN A 138 5.79 -3.22 6.24
N THR A 139 5.06 -4.04 5.47
CA THR A 139 3.93 -3.61 4.64
C THR A 139 2.79 -3.03 5.48
N THR A 140 2.47 -3.66 6.60
CA THR A 140 1.43 -3.19 7.52
C THR A 140 1.83 -1.86 8.16
N ILE A 141 3.05 -1.78 8.70
CA ILE A 141 3.57 -0.55 9.32
C ILE A 141 3.71 0.59 8.30
N SER A 142 4.13 0.29 7.08
CA SER A 142 4.19 1.25 5.98
C SER A 142 2.80 1.77 5.58
N SER A 143 1.77 0.92 5.65
CA SER A 143 0.38 1.33 5.41
C SER A 143 -0.13 2.24 6.52
N MET A 144 0.17 1.92 7.79
CA MET A 144 -0.12 2.80 8.94
C MET A 144 0.56 4.17 8.78
N ARG A 145 1.84 4.18 8.41
CA ARG A 145 2.60 5.40 8.11
C ARG A 145 1.95 6.21 6.98
N ALA A 146 1.57 5.56 5.89
CA ALA A 146 0.98 6.24 4.73
C ALA A 146 -0.35 6.93 5.08
N VAL A 147 -1.24 6.25 5.80
CA VAL A 147 -2.51 6.81 6.26
C VAL A 147 -2.29 7.97 7.22
N LEU A 148 -1.45 7.79 8.25
CA LEU A 148 -1.12 8.84 9.22
C LEU A 148 -0.58 10.09 8.52
N LYS A 149 0.45 9.93 7.69
CA LYS A 149 1.08 11.04 6.98
C LYS A 149 0.07 11.76 6.08
N ALA A 150 -0.76 11.02 5.35
CA ALA A 150 -1.76 11.61 4.48
C ALA A 150 -2.84 12.38 5.26
N MET A 151 -3.30 11.85 6.40
CA MET A 151 -4.25 12.54 7.29
C MET A 151 -3.66 13.82 7.89
N TYR A 152 -2.43 13.78 8.43
CA TYR A 152 -1.79 14.95 9.04
C TYR A 152 -1.44 16.03 8.02
N GLN A 153 -1.00 15.64 6.82
CA GLN A 153 -0.78 16.60 5.72
C GLN A 153 -2.08 17.27 5.28
N TYR A 154 -3.17 16.50 5.15
CA TYR A 154 -4.49 17.06 4.87
C TYR A 154 -4.97 18.00 5.99
N ALA A 155 -4.79 17.61 7.25
CA ALA A 155 -5.17 18.42 8.40
C ALA A 155 -4.41 19.75 8.43
N LYS A 156 -3.09 19.72 8.15
CA LYS A 156 -2.25 20.91 8.05
C LYS A 156 -2.64 21.83 6.89
N LEU A 157 -2.90 21.26 5.70
CA LEU A 157 -3.32 22.02 4.52
C LEU A 157 -4.65 22.76 4.71
N ASN A 158 -5.54 22.19 5.53
CA ASN A 158 -6.84 22.77 5.87
C ASN A 158 -6.83 23.51 7.21
N GLU A 159 -5.65 23.85 7.73
CA GLU A 159 -5.46 24.68 8.93
C GLU A 159 -6.13 24.12 10.22
N TYR A 160 -6.36 22.80 10.27
CA TYR A 160 -6.84 22.13 11.49
C TYR A 160 -5.74 22.01 12.56
N ILE A 161 -4.48 22.01 12.12
CA ILE A 161 -3.28 21.89 12.95
C ILE A 161 -2.14 22.71 12.35
N ASP A 162 -1.24 23.22 13.19
CA ASP A 162 -0.05 23.95 12.74
C ASP A 162 1.16 23.03 12.48
N ARG A 163 1.24 21.94 13.25
CA ARG A 163 2.40 21.04 13.27
C ARG A 163 2.01 19.62 12.87
N ASP A 164 2.76 19.06 11.93
CA ASP A 164 2.69 17.64 11.60
C ASP A 164 3.39 16.80 12.68
N LEU A 165 2.65 15.90 13.34
CA LEU A 165 3.19 15.05 14.39
C LEU A 165 3.91 13.81 13.84
N THR A 166 3.79 13.52 12.54
CA THR A 166 4.34 12.32 11.91
C THR A 166 5.84 12.38 11.65
N GLU A 167 6.43 13.59 11.64
CA GLU A 167 7.86 13.80 11.42
C GLU A 167 8.74 13.21 12.52
N GLY A 168 8.21 13.09 13.75
CA GLY A 168 8.94 12.56 14.90
C GLY A 168 8.61 11.12 15.27
N LEU A 169 7.86 10.40 14.43
CA LEU A 169 7.45 9.01 14.70
C LEU A 169 8.52 8.03 14.27
N VAL A 170 8.73 7.01 15.10
CA VAL A 170 9.59 5.86 14.80
C VAL A 170 8.72 4.72 14.26
N TYR A 171 9.13 4.17 13.12
CA TYR A 171 8.42 3.08 12.45
C TYR A 171 9.28 1.83 12.50
N GLU A 172 8.94 0.92 13.41
CA GLU A 172 9.61 -0.38 13.55
C GLU A 172 8.67 -1.49 13.09
N TRP A 173 9.25 -2.55 12.54
CA TRP A 173 8.53 -3.74 12.09
C TRP A 173 9.36 -4.98 12.34
N THR A 174 8.70 -6.13 12.43
CA THR A 174 9.35 -7.43 12.44
C THR A 174 9.56 -7.90 11.00
N ASN A 175 10.81 -8.18 10.63
CA ASN A 175 11.11 -8.81 9.35
C ASN A 175 10.61 -10.25 9.37
N SER A 176 9.86 -10.63 8.33
CA SER A 176 9.56 -12.04 8.09
C SER A 176 10.82 -12.73 7.59
N THR A 177 11.23 -13.82 8.25
CA THR A 177 12.26 -14.72 7.74
C THR A 177 11.70 -15.76 6.76
N GLU A 178 10.37 -15.89 6.68
CA GLU A 178 9.72 -16.85 5.79
C GLU A 178 9.64 -16.30 4.36
N GLN A 179 10.21 -17.05 3.43
CA GLN A 179 10.01 -16.85 2.00
C GLN A 179 8.58 -17.28 1.65
N ILE A 180 7.75 -16.34 1.20
CA ILE A 180 6.32 -16.59 0.93
C ILE A 180 6.11 -17.41 -0.34
N HIS A 181 6.98 -17.24 -1.33
CA HIS A 181 6.88 -17.87 -2.64
C HIS A 181 8.01 -18.87 -2.86
N ASP A 182 7.64 -20.09 -3.23
CA ASP A 182 8.57 -21.15 -3.59
C ASP A 182 8.46 -21.46 -5.09
N ARG A 183 9.53 -21.89 -5.73
CA ARG A 183 9.46 -22.37 -7.12
C ARG A 183 8.98 -23.81 -7.13
N TYR A 184 8.19 -24.20 -8.12
CA TYR A 184 8.00 -25.61 -8.41
C TYR A 184 9.36 -26.21 -8.81
N SER A 185 9.70 -27.35 -8.23
CA SER A 185 10.83 -28.17 -8.65
C SER A 185 10.57 -28.82 -10.02
N ASP A 186 11.64 -29.24 -10.68
CA ASP A 186 11.54 -29.88 -11.99
C ASP A 186 10.76 -31.21 -11.90
N GLU A 187 10.89 -31.92 -10.78
CA GLU A 187 10.12 -33.12 -10.45
C GLU A 187 8.62 -32.82 -10.25
N GLU A 188 8.28 -31.71 -9.59
CA GLU A 188 6.89 -31.28 -9.44
C GLU A 188 6.28 -30.88 -10.78
N ILE A 189 7.02 -30.17 -11.64
CA ILE A 189 6.58 -29.82 -13.00
C ILE A 189 6.34 -31.09 -13.84
N LYS A 190 7.26 -32.06 -13.81
CA LYS A 190 7.07 -33.36 -14.46
C LYS A 190 5.82 -34.09 -13.93
N THR A 191 5.60 -34.01 -12.61
CA THR A 191 4.42 -34.61 -11.97
C THR A 191 3.13 -33.95 -12.45
N LEU A 192 3.09 -32.61 -12.53
CA LEU A 192 1.95 -31.86 -13.07
C LEU A 192 1.64 -32.32 -14.51
N TRP A 193 2.64 -32.37 -15.39
CA TRP A 193 2.48 -32.89 -16.76
C TRP A 193 1.95 -34.32 -16.80
N SER A 194 2.47 -35.22 -15.95
CA SER A 194 2.03 -36.63 -15.91
C SER A 194 0.57 -36.81 -15.48
N LYS A 195 0.00 -35.83 -14.76
CA LYS A 195 -1.37 -35.83 -14.23
C LYS A 195 -2.28 -34.85 -14.96
N LEU A 196 -1.83 -34.28 -16.08
CA LEU A 196 -2.62 -33.45 -16.96
C LEU A 196 -3.91 -34.18 -17.35
N TYR A 197 -5.05 -33.52 -17.14
CA TYR A 197 -6.42 -34.04 -17.37
C TYR A 197 -6.83 -35.28 -16.55
N GLN A 198 -5.93 -35.91 -15.79
CA GLN A 198 -6.29 -36.88 -14.73
C GLN A 198 -6.78 -36.15 -13.47
N ILE A 199 -6.15 -35.01 -13.19
CA ILE A 199 -6.60 -34.07 -12.16
C ILE A 199 -7.09 -32.82 -12.87
N ASN A 200 -8.35 -32.45 -12.59
CA ASN A 200 -8.96 -31.27 -13.19
C ASN A 200 -8.14 -30.01 -12.90
N ASN A 201 -7.96 -29.18 -13.93
CA ASN A 201 -7.38 -27.85 -13.87
C ASN A 201 -5.86 -27.74 -13.61
N VAL A 202 -5.12 -28.86 -13.72
CA VAL A 202 -3.65 -28.85 -13.71
C VAL A 202 -3.06 -28.01 -14.84
N ASP A 203 -3.74 -27.98 -15.98
CA ASP A 203 -3.39 -27.15 -17.13
C ASP A 203 -3.39 -25.65 -16.82
N ILE A 204 -4.23 -25.16 -15.90
CA ILE A 204 -4.17 -23.75 -15.47
C ILE A 204 -2.85 -23.45 -14.77
N ILE A 205 -2.36 -24.37 -13.93
CA ILE A 205 -1.08 -24.24 -13.24
C ILE A 205 0.07 -24.24 -14.25
N LEU A 206 0.05 -25.17 -15.21
CA LEU A 206 1.04 -25.23 -16.28
C LEU A 206 1.03 -23.97 -17.14
N ILE A 207 -0.14 -23.47 -17.54
CA ILE A 207 -0.24 -22.20 -18.27
C ILE A 207 0.38 -21.06 -17.46
N MET A 208 0.16 -20.97 -16.14
CA MET A 208 0.84 -19.95 -15.31
C MET A 208 2.37 -20.13 -15.26
N ILE A 209 2.86 -21.36 -15.15
CA ILE A 209 4.30 -21.69 -15.13
C ILE A 209 4.98 -21.28 -16.42
N TYR A 210 4.34 -21.46 -17.58
CA TYR A 210 4.95 -21.19 -18.90
C TYR A 210 4.62 -19.83 -19.50
N THR A 211 3.70 -19.05 -18.90
CA THR A 211 3.41 -17.67 -19.33
C THR A 211 3.89 -16.61 -18.35
N GLY A 212 4.17 -16.99 -17.10
CA GLY A 212 4.53 -16.05 -16.05
C GLY A 212 3.40 -15.07 -15.66
N LEU A 213 2.16 -15.33 -16.09
CA LEU A 213 1.03 -14.48 -15.74
C LEU A 213 0.76 -14.49 -14.23
N ARG A 214 0.33 -13.34 -13.69
CA ARG A 214 -0.25 -13.34 -12.35
C ARG A 214 -1.57 -14.13 -12.41
N PRO A 215 -2.00 -14.81 -11.33
CA PRO A 215 -3.22 -15.60 -11.35
C PRO A 215 -4.43 -14.78 -11.82
N THR A 216 -4.62 -13.58 -11.26
CA THR A 216 -5.69 -12.68 -11.67
C THR A 216 -5.57 -12.24 -13.13
N GLU A 217 -4.36 -12.06 -13.68
CA GLU A 217 -4.18 -11.71 -15.09
C GLU A 217 -4.64 -12.85 -16.00
N LEU A 218 -4.25 -14.09 -15.68
CA LEU A 218 -4.66 -15.26 -16.45
C LEU A 218 -6.17 -15.47 -16.40
N LEU A 219 -6.79 -15.33 -15.22
CA LEU A 219 -8.24 -15.49 -15.08
C LEU A 219 -9.01 -14.47 -15.91
N GLU A 220 -8.51 -13.24 -16.04
CA GLU A 220 -9.15 -12.15 -16.79
C GLU A 220 -8.81 -12.13 -18.29
N ILE A 221 -8.02 -13.08 -18.82
CA ILE A 221 -7.77 -13.16 -20.27
C ILE A 221 -9.09 -13.44 -20.99
N GLN A 222 -9.47 -12.53 -21.89
CA GLN A 222 -10.63 -12.71 -22.75
C GLN A 222 -10.27 -13.60 -23.93
N THR A 223 -11.20 -14.47 -24.35
CA THR A 223 -10.97 -15.42 -25.45
C THR A 223 -10.66 -14.71 -26.76
N GLU A 224 -11.27 -13.55 -27.01
CA GLU A 224 -11.00 -12.71 -28.19
C GLU A 224 -9.55 -12.22 -28.29
N ASN A 225 -8.81 -12.21 -27.18
CA ASN A 225 -7.41 -11.79 -27.10
C ASN A 225 -6.43 -12.97 -27.18
N VAL A 226 -6.88 -14.14 -27.63
CA VAL A 226 -6.05 -15.34 -27.78
C VAL A 226 -5.82 -15.60 -29.27
N HIS A 227 -4.57 -15.43 -29.69
CA HIS A 227 -4.13 -15.56 -31.07
C HIS A 227 -3.34 -16.86 -31.22
N LEU A 228 -4.06 -17.98 -31.45
CA LEU A 228 -3.48 -19.32 -31.45
C LEU A 228 -2.52 -19.56 -32.63
N ASP A 229 -2.80 -19.00 -33.79
CA ASP A 229 -1.98 -19.20 -35.00
C ASP A 229 -0.64 -18.48 -34.87
N GLU A 230 -0.66 -17.26 -34.34
CA GLU A 230 0.51 -16.44 -34.05
C GLU A 230 1.14 -16.75 -32.67
N LYS A 231 0.55 -17.67 -31.90
CA LYS A 231 1.04 -18.18 -30.61
C LYS A 231 1.21 -17.13 -29.52
N TYR A 232 0.26 -16.20 -29.36
CA TYR A 232 0.30 -15.24 -28.25
C TYR A 232 -1.08 -14.93 -27.68
N MET A 233 -1.08 -14.32 -26.50
CA MET A 233 -2.26 -13.69 -25.91
C MET A 233 -1.99 -12.21 -25.65
N VAL A 234 -3.04 -11.42 -25.58
CA VAL A 234 -2.96 -10.02 -25.11
C VAL A 234 -3.62 -9.91 -23.75
N GLY A 235 -2.93 -9.29 -22.80
CA GLY A 235 -3.55 -9.03 -21.51
C GLY A 235 -2.64 -8.34 -20.51
N GLY A 236 -2.89 -8.66 -19.23
CA GLY A 236 -2.19 -8.08 -18.11
C GLY A 236 -2.89 -6.87 -17.48
N MET A 237 -2.55 -6.59 -16.23
CA MET A 237 -3.29 -5.64 -15.42
C MET A 237 -2.36 -4.68 -14.68
N LYS A 238 -2.89 -3.49 -14.39
CA LYS A 238 -2.39 -2.48 -13.42
C LYS A 238 -1.42 -1.39 -13.89
N THR A 239 -0.51 -1.61 -14.83
CA THR A 239 0.49 -0.57 -15.21
C THR A 239 0.51 -0.33 -16.72
N GLU A 240 0.91 0.85 -17.19
CA GLU A 240 1.05 1.15 -18.63
C GLU A 240 1.95 0.13 -19.35
N ALA A 241 2.98 -0.40 -18.68
CA ALA A 241 3.85 -1.46 -19.23
C ALA A 241 3.30 -2.89 -19.04
N GLY A 242 2.24 -3.05 -18.25
CA GLY A 242 1.68 -4.35 -17.87
C GLY A 242 0.29 -4.61 -18.44
N LYS A 243 -0.43 -3.59 -18.93
CA LYS A 243 -1.71 -3.69 -19.62
C LYS A 243 -1.48 -3.91 -21.12
N ASP A 244 -2.39 -4.66 -21.74
CA ASP A 244 -2.43 -4.95 -23.18
C ASP A 244 -1.07 -5.38 -23.75
N ARG A 245 -0.30 -6.12 -22.95
CA ARG A 245 1.01 -6.63 -23.35
C ARG A 245 0.86 -7.96 -24.09
N ILE A 246 1.79 -8.20 -25.01
CA ILE A 246 1.95 -9.49 -25.67
C ILE A 246 2.49 -10.50 -24.66
N ILE A 247 1.80 -11.64 -24.56
CA ILE A 247 2.17 -12.79 -23.74
C ILE A 247 2.43 -13.94 -24.72
N PRO A 248 3.70 -14.24 -25.07
CA PRO A 248 4.02 -15.33 -25.98
C PRO A 248 3.65 -16.68 -25.34
N LEU A 249 3.19 -17.63 -26.17
CA LEU A 249 2.89 -18.99 -25.73
C LEU A 249 4.07 -19.91 -26.03
N ASN A 250 4.58 -20.56 -24.99
CA ASN A 250 5.49 -21.70 -25.16
C ASN A 250 4.76 -22.84 -25.88
N ASP A 251 5.46 -23.49 -26.80
CA ASP A 251 4.91 -24.52 -27.69
C ASP A 251 4.29 -25.69 -26.91
N GLN A 252 4.82 -26.02 -25.74
CA GLN A 252 4.32 -27.09 -24.88
C GLN A 252 2.90 -26.82 -24.36
N ILE A 253 2.55 -25.55 -24.11
CA ILE A 253 1.25 -25.18 -23.54
C ILE A 253 0.20 -24.79 -24.58
N ILE A 254 0.57 -24.62 -25.86
CA ILE A 254 -0.39 -24.30 -26.93
C ILE A 254 -1.58 -25.28 -26.96
N PRO A 255 -1.38 -26.62 -26.86
CA PRO A 255 -2.50 -27.54 -26.79
C PRO A 255 -3.43 -27.31 -25.60
N LEU A 256 -2.89 -26.84 -24.46
CA LEU A 256 -3.67 -26.54 -23.26
C LEU A 256 -4.56 -25.31 -23.46
N VAL A 257 -3.97 -24.24 -24.03
CA VAL A 257 -4.70 -23.02 -24.35
C VAL A 257 -5.77 -23.31 -25.40
N LYS A 258 -5.44 -24.09 -26.44
CA LYS A 258 -6.40 -24.51 -27.47
C LYS A 258 -7.56 -25.32 -26.91
N ASN A 259 -7.30 -26.23 -25.96
CA ASN A 259 -8.35 -27.02 -25.31
C ASN A 259 -9.31 -26.16 -24.47
N ARG A 260 -8.85 -25.01 -23.96
CA ARG A 260 -9.67 -24.06 -23.20
C ARG A 260 -10.36 -23.01 -24.08
N TYR A 261 -9.88 -22.80 -25.29
CA TYR A 261 -10.41 -21.82 -26.22
C TYR A 261 -11.84 -22.17 -26.64
N ASP A 262 -12.76 -21.24 -26.41
CA ASP A 262 -14.17 -21.37 -26.78
C ASP A 262 -14.70 -19.99 -27.14
N ALA A 263 -14.90 -19.72 -28.44
CA ALA A 263 -15.31 -18.41 -28.94
C ALA A 263 -16.67 -17.94 -28.40
N ASN A 264 -17.48 -18.84 -27.83
CA ASN A 264 -18.76 -18.49 -27.20
C ASN A 264 -18.60 -18.03 -25.75
N LYS A 265 -17.41 -18.14 -25.17
CA LYS A 265 -17.11 -17.72 -23.80
C LYS A 265 -16.26 -16.47 -23.79
N LYS A 266 -16.65 -15.52 -22.94
CA LYS A 266 -15.93 -14.25 -22.78
C LYS A 266 -14.49 -14.44 -22.31
N TYR A 267 -14.27 -15.32 -21.33
CA TYR A 267 -12.96 -15.55 -20.73
C TYR A 267 -12.36 -16.88 -21.17
N LEU A 268 -11.03 -16.96 -21.25
CA LEU A 268 -10.31 -18.20 -21.54
C LEU A 268 -10.46 -19.22 -20.40
N ILE A 269 -10.38 -18.75 -19.15
CA ILE A 269 -10.44 -19.59 -17.96
C ILE A 269 -11.82 -19.52 -17.32
N ASN A 270 -12.58 -20.61 -17.45
CA ASN A 270 -13.92 -20.73 -16.89
C ASN A 270 -13.99 -21.88 -15.89
N ASN A 271 -14.90 -21.78 -14.92
CA ASN A 271 -15.19 -22.87 -14.01
C ASN A 271 -16.03 -23.97 -14.69
N LYS A 272 -16.26 -25.07 -13.97
CA LYS A 272 -17.00 -26.24 -14.49
C LYS A 272 -18.43 -25.93 -14.96
N PHE A 273 -19.00 -24.79 -14.58
CA PHE A 273 -20.33 -24.33 -14.96
C PHE A 273 -20.30 -23.31 -16.11
N GLY A 274 -19.12 -23.01 -16.67
CA GLY A 274 -18.95 -22.01 -17.72
C GLY A 274 -18.89 -20.56 -17.21
N ASN A 275 -18.87 -20.34 -15.89
CA ASN A 275 -18.79 -19.01 -15.31
C ASN A 275 -17.33 -18.56 -15.09
N HIS A 276 -17.13 -17.24 -15.09
CA HIS A 276 -15.84 -16.62 -14.78
C HIS A 276 -15.31 -17.03 -13.40
N TYR A 277 -14.00 -17.24 -13.30
CA TYR A 277 -13.32 -17.44 -12.02
C TYR A 277 -12.97 -16.09 -11.40
N THR A 278 -13.46 -15.84 -10.19
CA THR A 278 -12.81 -14.87 -9.31
C THR A 278 -11.54 -15.48 -8.72
N TYR A 279 -10.60 -14.65 -8.26
CA TYR A 279 -9.40 -15.15 -7.59
C TYR A 279 -9.72 -16.06 -6.40
N GLY A 280 -10.69 -15.70 -5.56
CA GLY A 280 -11.08 -16.50 -4.39
C GLY A 280 -11.66 -17.85 -4.79
N THR A 281 -12.58 -17.87 -5.76
CA THR A 281 -13.16 -19.13 -6.24
C THR A 281 -12.16 -20.02 -6.95
N TYR A 282 -11.16 -19.44 -7.63
CA TYR A 282 -10.04 -20.19 -8.18
C TYR A 282 -9.14 -20.76 -7.08
N MET A 283 -8.78 -19.96 -6.08
CA MET A 283 -7.90 -20.38 -4.98
C MET A 283 -8.52 -21.54 -4.20
N ASP A 284 -9.75 -21.37 -3.71
CA ASP A 284 -10.40 -22.35 -2.85
C ASP A 284 -10.94 -23.56 -3.62
N GLY A 285 -11.61 -23.30 -4.75
CA GLY A 285 -12.33 -24.33 -5.50
C GLY A 285 -11.47 -25.15 -6.46
N ASN A 286 -10.24 -24.73 -6.73
CA ASN A 286 -9.42 -25.33 -7.77
C ASN A 286 -7.96 -25.50 -7.34
N PHE A 287 -7.25 -24.41 -7.06
CA PHE A 287 -5.82 -24.45 -6.78
C PHE A 287 -5.51 -25.27 -5.51
N ASN A 288 -6.19 -24.97 -4.39
CA ASN A 288 -6.00 -25.71 -3.13
C ASN A 288 -6.39 -27.20 -3.26
N THR A 289 -7.40 -27.50 -4.09
CA THR A 289 -7.78 -28.89 -4.37
C THR A 289 -6.68 -29.63 -5.14
N CYS A 290 -6.04 -28.98 -6.12
CA CYS A 290 -4.88 -29.54 -6.82
C CYS A 290 -3.72 -29.77 -5.85
N MET A 291 -3.34 -28.75 -5.07
CA MET A 291 -2.24 -28.84 -4.12
C MET A 291 -2.45 -29.99 -3.12
N GLY A 292 -3.67 -30.17 -2.59
CA GLY A 292 -4.01 -31.28 -1.72
C GLY A 292 -3.87 -32.65 -2.37
N LYS A 293 -4.25 -32.80 -3.65
CA LYS A 293 -4.11 -34.05 -4.40
C LYS A 293 -2.65 -34.41 -4.68
N PHE A 294 -1.83 -33.42 -4.99
CA PHE A 294 -0.40 -33.61 -5.21
C PHE A 294 0.43 -33.66 -3.92
N LYS A 295 -0.17 -33.26 -2.78
CA LYS A 295 0.51 -33.05 -1.50
C LYS A 295 1.66 -32.04 -1.62
N MET A 296 1.49 -31.04 -2.49
CA MET A 296 2.44 -29.94 -2.69
C MET A 296 2.01 -28.71 -1.87
N LYS A 297 2.96 -27.84 -1.50
CA LYS A 297 2.70 -26.61 -0.76
C LYS A 297 3.17 -25.39 -1.57
N HIS A 298 2.30 -24.94 -2.46
CA HIS A 298 2.52 -23.72 -3.24
C HIS A 298 1.38 -22.72 -3.07
N LEU A 299 1.63 -21.48 -3.49
CA LEU A 299 0.64 -20.42 -3.68
C LEU A 299 0.40 -20.19 -5.18
N PRO A 300 -0.75 -19.65 -5.60
CA PRO A 300 -1.04 -19.39 -7.02
C PRO A 300 0.04 -18.57 -7.74
N HIS A 301 0.71 -17.66 -7.03
CA HIS A 301 1.78 -16.82 -7.57
C HIS A 301 3.09 -17.57 -7.83
N ASP A 302 3.27 -18.78 -7.30
CA ASP A 302 4.48 -19.58 -7.42
C ASP A 302 4.73 -20.04 -8.87
N GLY A 303 3.66 -20.19 -9.68
CA GLY A 303 3.81 -20.45 -11.11
C GLY A 303 4.58 -19.33 -11.82
N ARG A 304 4.30 -18.07 -11.48
CA ARG A 304 5.04 -16.91 -12.01
C ARG A 304 6.46 -16.85 -11.47
N HIS A 305 6.68 -17.24 -10.21
CA HIS A 305 8.04 -17.29 -9.65
C HIS A 305 8.89 -18.35 -10.36
N THR A 306 8.27 -19.50 -10.61
CA THR A 306 8.84 -20.61 -11.36
C THR A 306 9.19 -20.20 -12.79
N PHE A 307 8.27 -19.53 -13.50
CA PHE A 307 8.55 -18.95 -14.83
C PHE A 307 9.83 -18.11 -14.84
N ALA A 308 9.94 -17.17 -13.89
CA ALA A 308 11.11 -16.29 -13.80
C ALA A 308 12.40 -17.09 -13.57
N SER A 309 12.37 -18.08 -12.67
CA SER A 309 13.52 -18.92 -12.37
C SER A 309 13.92 -19.81 -13.56
N LEU A 310 12.95 -20.38 -14.28
CA LEU A 310 13.19 -21.21 -15.46
C LEU A 310 13.80 -20.38 -16.59
N MET A 311 13.22 -19.22 -16.88
CA MET A 311 13.72 -18.33 -17.94
C MET A 311 15.14 -17.83 -17.65
N ASP A 312 15.42 -17.44 -16.40
CA ASP A 312 16.76 -17.04 -15.96
C ASP A 312 17.76 -18.20 -16.09
N SER A 313 17.38 -19.40 -15.63
CA SER A 313 18.21 -20.61 -15.74
C SER A 313 18.50 -21.01 -17.19
N ALA A 314 17.55 -20.76 -18.10
CA ALA A 314 17.69 -21.01 -19.52
C ALA A 314 18.50 -19.92 -20.27
N GLY A 315 19.02 -18.92 -19.56
CA GLY A 315 19.76 -17.80 -20.15
C GLY A 315 18.89 -16.94 -21.07
N ALA A 316 17.61 -16.79 -20.72
CA ALA A 316 16.72 -15.94 -21.49
C ALA A 316 17.07 -14.45 -21.32
N ASN A 317 16.78 -13.65 -22.34
CA ASN A 317 17.10 -12.24 -22.33
C ASN A 317 16.29 -11.50 -21.24
N ASP A 318 16.97 -10.84 -20.29
CA ASP A 318 16.33 -10.09 -19.19
C ASP A 318 15.23 -9.13 -19.65
N VAL A 319 15.41 -8.46 -20.80
CA VAL A 319 14.42 -7.51 -21.32
C VAL A 319 13.17 -8.27 -21.72
N CYS A 320 13.32 -9.41 -22.42
CA CYS A 320 12.20 -10.28 -22.76
C CYS A 320 11.50 -10.81 -21.50
N ILE A 321 12.25 -11.29 -20.49
CA ILE A 321 11.67 -11.74 -19.20
C ILE A 321 10.83 -10.61 -18.58
N LYS A 322 11.39 -9.40 -18.47
CA LYS A 322 10.67 -8.24 -17.89
C LYS A 322 9.43 -7.85 -18.70
N LEU A 323 9.50 -7.87 -20.03
CA LEU A 323 8.38 -7.58 -20.92
C LEU A 323 7.26 -8.63 -20.78
N ILE A 324 7.58 -9.92 -20.89
CA ILE A 324 6.61 -11.04 -20.77
C ILE A 324 5.91 -10.98 -19.40
N MET A 325 6.69 -10.74 -18.34
CA MET A 325 6.17 -10.61 -16.98
C MET A 325 5.43 -9.29 -16.74
N GLY A 326 5.54 -8.27 -17.60
CA GLY A 326 4.92 -6.96 -17.40
C GLY A 326 5.51 -6.19 -16.22
N HIS A 327 6.84 -6.18 -16.09
CA HIS A 327 7.58 -5.36 -15.13
C HIS A 327 7.87 -3.96 -15.70
N SER A 328 7.75 -2.92 -14.86
CA SER A 328 8.06 -1.55 -15.27
C SER A 328 9.57 -1.37 -15.50
N MET A 329 9.93 -0.86 -16.69
CA MET A 329 11.31 -0.56 -17.07
C MET A 329 11.80 0.81 -16.56
N LYS A 330 10.95 1.60 -15.88
CA LYS A 330 11.23 2.99 -15.50
C LYS A 330 12.46 3.21 -14.60
N ASN A 331 12.93 2.18 -13.88
CA ASN A 331 14.10 2.27 -13.01
C ASN A 331 15.37 1.69 -13.65
N ASP A 332 15.32 1.25 -14.91
CA ASP A 332 16.43 0.62 -15.63
C ASP A 332 16.98 1.62 -16.67
N THR A 333 17.82 2.54 -16.18
CA THR A 333 18.32 3.72 -16.92
C THR A 333 19.15 3.41 -18.16
N THR A 334 19.63 2.17 -18.32
CA THR A 334 20.42 1.72 -19.48
C THR A 334 19.61 0.96 -20.52
N LYS A 335 18.43 0.41 -20.17
CA LYS A 335 17.60 -0.41 -21.07
C LYS A 335 16.37 0.34 -21.61
N GLY A 336 15.94 1.44 -20.98
CA GLY A 336 14.72 2.19 -21.35
C GLY A 336 14.68 2.81 -22.76
N THR A 337 15.81 2.87 -23.47
CA THR A 337 15.92 3.45 -24.82
C THR A 337 15.93 2.41 -25.96
N TYR A 338 16.04 1.11 -25.66
CA TYR A 338 16.13 0.01 -26.65
C TYR A 338 15.23 -1.20 -26.30
N THR A 339 13.99 -0.96 -25.88
CA THR A 339 13.07 -2.00 -25.34
C THR A 339 12.03 -2.55 -26.31
N HIS A 340 12.13 -2.29 -27.61
CA HIS A 340 11.22 -2.89 -28.57
C HIS A 340 11.70 -4.30 -28.93
N LYS A 341 11.07 -5.30 -28.34
CA LYS A 341 11.23 -6.71 -28.70
C LYS A 341 10.07 -7.13 -29.60
N THR A 342 10.40 -7.83 -30.69
CA THR A 342 9.41 -8.41 -31.61
C THR A 342 8.74 -9.62 -30.97
N LEU A 343 7.54 -9.98 -31.44
CA LEU A 343 6.86 -11.21 -31.00
C LEU A 343 7.75 -12.45 -31.23
N GLU A 344 8.48 -12.49 -32.35
CA GLU A 344 9.39 -13.60 -32.69
C GLU A 344 10.53 -13.74 -31.67
N GLU A 345 11.13 -12.64 -31.22
CA GLU A 345 12.10 -12.66 -30.12
C GLU A 345 11.46 -13.16 -28.83
N LEU A 346 10.24 -12.72 -28.49
CA LEU A 346 9.54 -13.17 -27.28
C LEU A 346 9.21 -14.67 -27.33
N LEU A 347 8.79 -15.18 -28.50
CA LEU A 347 8.54 -16.60 -28.74
C LEU A 347 9.82 -17.42 -28.67
N THR A 348 10.91 -16.93 -29.24
CA THR A 348 12.22 -17.59 -29.18
C THR A 348 12.67 -17.75 -27.73
N GLU A 349 12.53 -16.69 -26.93
CA GLU A 349 12.94 -16.69 -25.53
C GLU A 349 12.04 -17.59 -24.66
N VAL A 350 10.71 -17.55 -24.84
CA VAL A 350 9.80 -18.38 -24.03
C VAL A 350 9.92 -19.87 -24.34
N ASN A 351 10.39 -20.25 -25.53
CA ASN A 351 10.61 -21.65 -25.92
C ASN A 351 11.97 -22.20 -25.48
N LYS A 352 12.77 -21.43 -24.74
CA LYS A 352 13.98 -21.95 -24.09
C LYS A 352 13.69 -22.82 -22.85
N ILE A 353 12.47 -22.73 -22.31
CA ILE A 353 12.02 -23.44 -21.10
C ILE A 353 11.08 -24.60 -21.39
#